data_AF-X0RWR0-F1
#
_entry.id   AF-X0RWR0-F1
#
_cell.length_a   1.000
_cell.length_b   1.000
_cell.length_c   1.000
_cell.angle_alpha   90.00
_cell.angle_beta   90.00
_cell.angle_gamma   90.00
#
_symmetry.space_group_name_H-M   'P 1'
#
loop_
_entity.id
_entity.type
_entity.pdbx_description
1 polymer ?
#
loop_
_entity_poly.entity_id
_entity_poly.type
_entity_poly.pdbx_seq_one_letter_code
_entity_poly.pdbx_strand_id
1 'polypeptide(L)'
;MKKNIPVSFLIFIFVFIFLSSFPLSAQEPYKLPPKEVVDIVDALRAPRTTISPTGDFMLLAEYGPMPSISYMAQPMLRLAGMRI
;
A
#
# COMPACT_ATOMS: atom_id res chain seq x y z
N MET A 1 -44.44 -32.60 -18.21
CA MET A 1 -45.20 -31.34 -18.05
C MET A 1 -44.24 -30.16 -18.20
N LYS A 2 -44.31 -29.40 -19.30
CA LYS A 2 -43.48 -28.20 -19.50
C LYS A 2 -44.03 -27.08 -18.61
N LYS A 3 -43.30 -26.72 -17.55
CA LYS A 3 -43.66 -25.59 -16.68
C LYS A 3 -43.24 -24.31 -17.40
N ASN A 4 -44.21 -23.58 -17.95
CA ASN A 4 -43.96 -22.31 -18.65
C ASN A 4 -43.61 -21.24 -17.61
N ILE A 5 -42.43 -20.63 -17.75
CA ILE A 5 -41.99 -19.54 -16.88
C ILE A 5 -42.80 -18.29 -17.23
N PRO A 6 -43.47 -17.63 -16.27
CA PRO A 6 -44.29 -16.46 -16.57
C PRO A 6 -43.40 -15.27 -16.98
N VAL A 7 -43.83 -14.53 -18.00
CA VAL A 7 -43.10 -13.36 -18.54
C VAL A 7 -42.83 -12.31 -17.45
N SER A 8 -43.73 -12.18 -16.47
CA SER A 8 -43.55 -11.32 -15.29
C SER A 8 -42.31 -11.67 -14.47
N PHE A 9 -41.92 -12.95 -14.42
CA PHE A 9 -40.73 -13.40 -13.70
C PHE A 9 -39.45 -13.03 -14.43
N LEU A 10 -39.46 -13.12 -15.77
CA LEU A 10 -38.34 -12.66 -16.61
C LEU A 10 -38.15 -11.14 -16.53
N ILE A 11 -39.23 -10.37 -16.52
CA ILE A 11 -39.19 -8.91 -16.34
C ILE A 11 -38.59 -8.56 -14.98
N PHE A 12 -39.02 -9.25 -13.91
CA PHE A 12 -38.50 -9.02 -12.57
C PHE A 12 -36.99 -9.30 -12.47
N ILE A 13 -36.53 -10.40 -13.07
CA ILE A 13 -35.09 -10.73 -13.14
C ILE A 13 -34.32 -9.67 -13.92
N PHE A 14 -34.85 -9.22 -15.07
CA PHE A 14 -34.20 -8.20 -15.88
C PHE A 14 -34.04 -6.87 -15.12
N VAL A 15 -35.08 -6.45 -14.41
CA VAL A 15 -35.06 -5.25 -13.56
C VAL A 15 -34.06 -5.42 -12.41
N PHE A 16 -34.02 -6.59 -11.76
CA PHE A 16 -33.06 -6.85 -10.67
C PHE A 16 -31.60 -6.81 -11.13
N ILE A 17 -31.30 -7.38 -12.30
CA ILE A 17 -29.95 -7.32 -12.90
C ILE A 17 -29.58 -5.88 -13.26
N PHE A 18 -30.52 -5.13 -13.82
CA PHE A 18 -30.32 -3.72 -14.15
C PHE A 18 -30.01 -2.88 -12.89
N LEU A 19 -30.78 -3.06 -11.80
CA LEU A 19 -30.53 -2.38 -10.53
C LEU A 19 -29.22 -2.83 -9.84
N SER A 20 -28.71 -4.02 -10.11
CA SER A 20 -27.45 -4.50 -9.53
C SER A 20 -26.20 -3.97 -10.25
N SER A 21 -26.37 -3.31 -11.39
CA SER A 21 -25.26 -2.83 -12.23
C SER A 21 -24.71 -1.46 -11.82
N PHE A 22 -25.30 -0.81 -10.81
CA PHE A 22 -24.79 0.46 -10.32
C PHE A 22 -23.45 0.27 -9.61
N PRO A 23 -22.39 1.02 -9.99
CA PRO A 23 -21.11 0.95 -9.30
C PRO A 23 -21.26 1.51 -7.89
N LEU A 24 -21.04 0.67 -6.88
CA LEU A 24 -20.99 1.09 -5.49
C LEU A 24 -19.59 1.65 -5.20
N SER A 25 -19.49 2.96 -4.96
CA SER A 25 -18.21 3.59 -4.62
C SER A 25 -18.01 3.56 -3.10
N ALA A 26 -17.31 2.52 -2.62
CA ALA A 26 -17.00 2.34 -1.19
C ALA A 26 -15.57 2.79 -0.83
N GLN A 27 -14.71 3.04 -1.82
CA GLN A 27 -13.35 3.53 -1.58
C GLN A 27 -13.35 5.05 -1.49
N GLU A 28 -13.19 5.55 -0.28
CA GLU A 28 -12.73 6.93 -0.09
C GLU A 28 -11.29 7.07 -0.62
N PRO A 29 -10.93 8.21 -1.24
CA PRO A 29 -9.57 8.47 -1.65
C PRO A 29 -8.63 8.47 -0.43
N TYR A 30 -7.36 8.12 -0.65
CA TYR A 30 -6.36 8.14 0.40
C TYR A 30 -6.25 9.55 0.99
N LYS A 31 -6.47 9.67 2.30
CA LYS A 31 -6.33 10.93 3.03
C LYS A 31 -4.98 10.94 3.72
N LEU A 32 -4.22 12.00 3.49
CA LEU A 32 -3.03 12.27 4.28
C LEU A 32 -3.45 12.65 5.70
N PRO A 33 -2.67 12.23 6.72
CA PRO A 33 -2.89 12.68 8.08
C PRO A 33 -2.58 14.19 8.20
N PRO A 34 -2.92 14.81 9.34
CA PRO A 34 -2.54 16.18 9.64
C PRO A 34 -1.03 16.40 9.46
N LYS A 35 -0.66 17.62 9.07
CA LYS A 35 0.72 17.95 8.69
C LYS A 35 1.71 17.66 9.82
N GLU A 36 1.32 17.89 11.06
CA GLU A 36 2.16 17.67 12.24
C GLU A 36 2.60 16.20 12.34
N VAL A 37 1.73 15.26 11.95
CA VAL A 37 2.04 13.83 11.93
C VAL A 37 3.01 13.50 10.80
N VAL A 38 2.79 14.06 9.62
CA VAL A 38 3.68 13.88 8.46
C VAL A 38 5.08 14.38 8.79
N ASP A 39 5.19 15.59 9.35
CA ASP A 39 6.46 16.23 9.68
C ASP A 39 7.26 15.40 10.72
N ILE A 40 6.60 14.76 11.69
CA ILE A 40 7.25 13.88 12.66
C ILE A 40 7.79 12.61 12.00
N VAL A 41 7.02 12.04 11.07
CA VAL A 41 7.36 10.78 10.39
C VAL A 41 8.51 10.99 9.40
N ASP A 42 8.49 12.11 8.67
CA ASP A 42 9.48 12.47 7.66
C ASP A 42 10.72 13.16 8.25
N ALA A 43 10.73 13.46 9.54
CA ALA A 43 11.86 14.06 10.22
C ALA A 43 13.14 13.22 10.05
N LEU A 44 14.26 13.91 9.78
CA LEU A 44 15.57 13.30 9.73
C LEU A 44 15.90 12.67 11.09
N ARG A 45 16.21 11.38 11.08
CA ARG A 45 16.70 10.68 12.27
C ARG A 45 18.19 10.92 12.46
N ALA A 46 18.64 10.74 13.70
CA ALA A 46 20.06 10.70 13.99
C ALA A 46 20.77 9.64 13.12
N PRO A 47 21.97 9.95 12.60
CA PRO A 47 22.72 9.03 11.77
C PRO A 47 23.03 7.75 12.55
N ARG A 48 23.06 6.62 11.83
CA ARG A 48 23.50 5.35 12.41
C ARG A 48 25.02 5.34 12.46
N THR A 49 25.57 5.06 13.63
CA THR A 49 27.01 4.92 13.81
C THR A 49 27.43 3.46 13.66
N THR A 50 28.54 3.23 12.97
CA THR A 50 29.22 1.92 12.93
C THR A 50 30.72 2.15 13.07
N ILE A 51 31.38 1.35 13.92
CA ILE A 51 32.80 1.48 14.22
C ILE A 51 33.56 0.33 13.55
N SER A 52 34.75 0.60 13.01
CA SER A 52 35.59 -0.45 12.43
C SER A 52 36.00 -1.47 13.50
N PRO A 53 36.24 -2.74 13.13
CA PRO A 53 36.69 -3.75 14.11
C PRO A 53 37.99 -3.36 14.82
N THR A 54 38.85 -2.59 14.18
CA THR A 54 40.10 -2.07 14.75
C THR A 54 39.92 -0.81 15.60
N GLY A 55 38.75 -0.16 15.53
CA GLY A 55 38.44 1.08 16.26
C GLY A 55 38.94 2.37 15.60
N ASP A 56 39.68 2.29 14.49
CA ASP A 56 40.32 3.45 13.85
C ASP A 56 39.34 4.34 13.09
N PHE A 57 38.17 3.81 12.71
CA PHE A 57 37.20 4.54 11.89
C PHE A 57 35.78 4.46 12.47
N MET A 58 35.05 5.56 12.31
CA MET A 58 33.64 5.68 12.63
C MET A 58 32.88 6.13 11.38
N LEU A 59 31.96 5.28 10.91
CA LEU A 59 31.01 5.62 9.85
C LEU A 59 29.74 6.19 10.47
N LEU A 60 29.36 7.40 10.05
CA LEU A 60 28.06 7.99 10.32
C LEU A 60 27.20 7.87 9.05
N ALA A 61 26.28 6.92 9.05
CA ALA A 61 25.42 6.64 7.91
C ALA A 61 24.03 7.27 8.12
N GLU A 62 23.67 8.19 7.23
CA GLU A 62 22.30 8.70 7.15
C GLU A 62 21.40 7.67 6.45
N TYR A 63 20.16 7.54 6.93
CA TYR A 63 19.15 6.72 6.29
C TYR A 63 17.79 7.40 6.38
N GLY A 64 17.06 7.44 5.27
CA GLY A 64 15.70 7.95 5.23
C GLY A 64 14.74 6.98 5.94
N PRO A 65 13.84 7.45 6.82
CA PRO A 65 12.93 6.57 7.55
C PRO A 65 11.85 5.95 6.66
N MET A 66 11.48 6.62 5.57
CA MET A 66 10.36 6.24 4.70
C MET A 66 10.77 6.32 3.22
N PRO A 67 11.45 5.29 2.70
CA PRO A 67 11.83 5.25 1.29
C PRO A 67 10.59 5.12 0.39
N SER A 68 10.73 5.58 -0.85
CA SER A 68 9.64 5.54 -1.83
C SER A 68 9.15 4.11 -2.11
N ILE A 69 7.90 3.98 -2.53
CA ILE A 69 7.33 2.70 -2.97
C ILE A 69 8.15 2.12 -4.12
N SER A 70 8.62 2.96 -5.05
CA SER A 70 9.48 2.51 -6.15
C SER A 70 10.81 1.92 -5.68
N TYR A 71 11.38 2.44 -4.58
CA TYR A 71 12.57 1.85 -3.97
C TYR A 71 12.24 0.48 -3.35
N MET A 72 11.15 0.41 -2.58
CA MET A 72 10.72 -0.83 -1.93
C MET A 72 10.25 -1.92 -2.90
N ALA A 73 9.77 -1.54 -4.09
CA ALA A 73 9.35 -2.44 -5.15
C ALA A 73 10.53 -3.04 -5.92
N GLN A 74 11.77 -2.61 -5.67
CA GLN A 74 12.94 -3.18 -6.32
C GLN A 74 13.14 -4.65 -5.91
N PRO A 75 13.61 -5.52 -6.82
CA PRO A 75 13.93 -6.90 -6.49
C PRO A 75 14.98 -6.99 -5.37
N MET A 76 14.72 -7.79 -4.34
CA MET A 76 15.67 -7.98 -3.24
C MET A 76 16.91 -8.74 -3.71
N LEU A 77 18.07 -8.10 -3.58
CA LEU A 77 19.36 -8.75 -3.80
C LEU A 77 19.66 -9.68 -2.63
N ARG A 78 19.89 -10.97 -2.91
CA ARG A 78 20.08 -12.03 -1.90
C ARG A 78 21.49 -11.98 -1.30
N LEU A 79 21.89 -10.85 -0.74
CA LEU A 79 23.23 -10.60 -0.19
C LEU A 79 23.39 -11.20 1.21
N ALA A 80 23.36 -12.52 1.32
CA ALA A 80 23.53 -13.24 2.59
C ALA A 80 22.61 -12.74 3.73
N GLY A 81 21.39 -12.31 3.39
CA GLY A 81 20.43 -11.79 4.35
C GLY A 81 20.57 -10.29 4.67
N MET A 82 21.50 -9.57 4.05
CA MET A 82 21.53 -8.11 4.08
C MET A 82 20.35 -7.53 3.29
N ARG A 83 19.58 -6.66 3.95
CA ARG A 83 18.64 -5.75 3.28
C ARG A 83 19.41 -4.48 2.94
N ILE A 84 19.65 -4.26 1.65
CA ILE A 84 20.03 -2.94 1.11
C ILE A 84 18.84 -2.39 0.33
#